data_AF-A0A7D5CGH2-F1
#
_entry.id   AF-A0A7D5CGH2-F1
#
_cell.length_a   1.000
_cell.length_b   1.000
_cell.length_c   1.000
_cell.angle_alpha   90.00
_cell.angle_beta   90.00
_cell.angle_gamma   90.00
#
_symmetry.space_group_name_H-M   'P 1'
#
loop_
_entity.id
_entity.type
_entity.pdbx_description
1 polymer ?
#
loop_
_entity_poly.entity_id
_entity_poly.type
_entity_poly.pdbx_seq_one_letter_code
_entity_poly.pdbx_strand_id
1 'polypeptide(L)' 'MGTKQMRVSEELYARVQSENRDDETLAETLDRLVGGYSLTEFADDAAELNLDESVEEATDGAVGATPPGHE' A
#
# COMPACT_ATOMS: atom_id res chain seq x y z
N MET A 1 -20.58 1.76 -9.40
CA MET A 1 -19.22 1.28 -9.11
C MET A 1 -19.32 -0.17 -8.67
N GLY A 2 -18.52 -1.06 -9.25
CA GLY A 2 -18.56 -2.49 -8.89
C GLY A 2 -17.85 -2.73 -7.57
N THR A 3 -18.42 -3.54 -6.69
CA THR A 3 -17.74 -4.00 -5.47
C THR A 3 -17.04 -5.32 -5.74
N LYS A 4 -15.86 -5.52 -5.13
CA LYS A 4 -15.17 -6.81 -5.10
C LYS A 4 -15.12 -7.32 -3.67
N GLN A 5 -15.22 -8.63 -3.50
CA GLN A 5 -15.07 -9.28 -2.21
C GLN A 5 -13.63 -9.82 -2.08
N MET A 6 -13.02 -9.64 -0.92
CA MET A 6 -11.69 -10.13 -0.58
C MET A 6 -11.75 -10.82 0.79
N ARG A 7 -10.97 -11.88 0.98
CA ARG A 7 -10.76 -12.49 2.29
C ARG A 7 -9.56 -11.84 2.97
N VAL A 8 -9.72 -11.49 4.24
CA VAL A 8 -8.68 -10.89 5.07
C VAL A 8 -8.54 -11.70 6.36
N SER A 9 -7.39 -11.58 7.03
CA SER A 9 -7.22 -12.15 8.37
C SER A 9 -8.10 -11.40 9.38
N GLU A 10 -8.45 -12.07 10.47
CA GLU A 10 -9.23 -11.46 11.56
C GLU A 10 -8.48 -10.28 12.18
N GLU A 11 -7.15 -10.38 12.29
CA GLU A 11 -6.30 -9.28 12.78
C GLU A 11 -6.35 -8.05 11.88
N LEU A 12 -6.27 -8.25 10.56
CA LEU A 12 -6.37 -7.15 9.61
C LEU A 12 -7.76 -6.50 9.67
N TYR A 13 -8.81 -7.32 9.75
CA TYR A 13 -10.18 -6.82 9.91
C TYR A 13 -10.34 -6.00 11.20
N ALA A 14 -9.86 -6.50 12.34
CA ALA A 14 -9.94 -5.80 13.62
C ALA A 14 -9.17 -4.47 13.60
N ARG A 15 -8.00 -4.44 12.96
CA ARG A 15 -7.21 -3.21 12.80
C ARG A 15 -7.94 -2.17 11.94
N VAL A 16 -8.54 -2.58 10.83
CA VAL A 16 -9.30 -1.65 9.99
C VAL A 16 -10.56 -1.17 10.74
N GLN A 17 -11.19 -2.06 11.51
CA GLN A 17 -12.37 -1.73 12.30
C GLN A 17 -12.06 -0.77 13.45
N SER A 18 -10.90 -0.87 14.10
CA SER A 18 -10.51 0.08 15.16
C SER A 18 -10.26 1.50 14.66
N GLU A 19 -9.90 1.62 13.38
CA GLU A 19 -9.65 2.90 12.71
C GLU A 19 -10.92 3.52 12.11
N ASN A 20 -12.05 2.82 12.14
CA ASN A 20 -13.32 3.25 11.58
C ASN A 20 -13.93 4.37 12.44
N ARG A 21 -14.28 5.50 11.81
CA ARG A 21 -15.02 6.61 12.44
C ARG A 21 -16.52 6.38 12.31
N ASP A 22 -17.30 6.96 13.21
CA ASP A 22 -18.75 6.75 13.29
C ASP A 22 -19.51 7.16 12.00
N ASP A 23 -18.94 8.07 11.20
CA ASP A 23 -19.54 8.61 9.98
C ASP A 23 -19.09 7.90 8.68
N GLU A 24 -18.28 6.83 8.75
CA GLU A 24 -17.74 6.17 7.56
C GLU A 24 -17.97 4.65 7.54
N THR A 25 -18.16 4.10 6.34
CA THR A 25 -18.18 2.64 6.13
C THR A 25 -16.77 2.06 6.16
N LEU A 26 -16.65 0.76 6.38
CA LEU A 26 -15.36 0.06 6.35
C LEU A 26 -14.61 0.27 5.01
N ALA A 27 -15.35 0.37 3.90
CA ALA A 27 -14.78 0.64 2.58
C ALA A 27 -14.21 2.07 2.48
N GLU A 28 -14.89 3.06 3.06
CA GLU A 28 -14.41 4.45 3.14
C GLU A 28 -13.21 4.59 4.08
N THR A 29 -13.20 3.82 5.18
CA THR A 29 -12.03 3.71 6.06
C THR A 29 -10.84 3.14 5.32
N LEU A 30 -11.03 2.06 4.55
CA LEU A 30 -9.97 1.49 3.72
C LEU A 30 -9.49 2.45 2.64
N ASP A 31 -10.41 3.14 1.97
CA ASP A 31 -10.07 4.15 0.96
C ASP A 31 -9.29 5.33 1.58
N ARG A 32 -9.62 5.74 2.80
CA ARG A 32 -8.86 6.75 3.55
C ARG A 32 -7.48 6.25 4.00
N LEU A 33 -7.41 5.03 4.53
CA LEU A 33 -6.17 4.44 5.04
C LEU A 33 -5.18 4.12 3.92
N VAL A 34 -5.67 3.68 2.75
CA VAL A 34 -4.85 3.19 1.64
C VAL A 34 -4.82 4.16 0.47
N GLY A 35 -5.92 4.86 0.18
CA GLY A 35 -6.03 5.80 -0.93
C GLY A 35 -5.32 7.13 -0.71
N GLY A 36 -4.95 7.44 0.54
CA GLY A 36 -4.10 8.58 0.87
C GLY A 36 -2.60 8.31 0.69
N TYR A 37 -2.15 7.05 0.68
CA TYR A 37 -0.73 6.71 0.60
C TYR A 37 -0.33 6.54 -0.86
N SER A 38 0.05 7.64 -1.49
CA SER A 38 0.50 7.61 -2.87
C SER A 38 1.83 6.84 -3.00
N LEU A 39 2.09 6.28 -4.19
CA LEU A 39 3.39 5.65 -4.47
C LEU A 39 4.56 6.64 -4.29
N THR A 40 4.27 7.94 -4.40
CA THR A 40 5.23 9.02 -4.14
C THR A 40 5.50 9.18 -2.65
N GLU A 41 4.48 9.14 -1.80
CA GLU A 41 4.67 9.15 -0.33
C GLU A 41 5.37 7.88 0.15
N PHE A 42 5.09 6.73 -0.46
CA PHE A 42 5.87 5.52 -0.20
C PHE A 42 7.35 5.69 -0.57
N ALA A 43 7.65 6.30 -1.72
CA ALA A 43 9.03 6.53 -2.14
C ALA A 43 9.75 7.53 -1.22
N ASP A 44 9.04 8.53 -0.70
CA ASP A 44 9.57 9.52 0.25
C ASP A 44 9.90 8.85 1.60
N ASP A 45 8.95 8.10 2.18
CA ASP A 45 9.17 7.32 3.40
C ASP A 45 10.29 6.28 3.22
N ALA A 46 10.35 5.61 2.07
CA ALA A 46 11.39 4.62 1.78
C ALA A 46 12.78 5.25 1.67
N ALA A 47 12.87 6.48 1.15
CA ALA A 47 14.11 7.25 1.12
C ALA A 47 14.52 7.71 2.53
N GLU A 48 13.56 8.14 3.37
CA GLU A 48 13.83 8.49 4.77
C GLU A 48 14.29 7.29 5.62
N LEU A 49 13.72 6.12 5.34
CA LEU A 49 14.06 4.85 6.01
C LEU A 49 15.27 4.14 5.35
N ASN A 50 15.90 4.76 4.35
CA ASN A 50 17.07 4.26 3.62
C ASN A 50 16.89 2.79 3.13
N LEU A 51 15.69 2.44 2.66
CA LEU A 51 15.35 1.09 2.17
C LEU A 51 16.05 0.72 0.85
N ASP A 52 16.74 1.66 0.21
CA ASP A 52 17.53 1.43 -1.01
C ASP A 52 18.52 0.26 -0.83
N GLU A 53 19.10 0.10 0.36
CA GLU A 53 19.99 -1.02 0.69
C GLU A 53 19.27 -2.34 0.98
N SER A 54 17.97 -2.32 1.32
CA SER A 54 17.19 -3.50 1.75
C SER A 54 16.34 -4.13 0.64
N VAL A 55 15.92 -3.35 -0.37
CA VAL A 55 15.06 -3.85 -1.46
C VAL A 55 15.83 -4.75 -2.42
N GLU A 56 17.10 -4.45 -2.71
CA GLU A 56 18.00 -5.30 -3.53
C GLU A 56 18.29 -6.65 -2.84
N GLU A 57 18.31 -6.69 -1.50
CA GLU A 57 18.51 -7.93 -0.73
C GLU A 57 17.22 -8.77 -0.68
N ALA A 58 16.07 -8.13 -0.46
CA ALA A 58 14.77 -8.80 -0.35
C ALA A 58 14.19 -9.23 -1.71
N THR A 59 14.56 -8.51 -2.77
CA THR A 59 14.23 -8.86 -4.16
C THR A 59 15.52 -9.26 -4.85
N ASP A 60 15.78 -10.56 -4.97
CA ASP A 60 16.94 -11.14 -5.66
C ASP A 60 16.99 -10.68 -7.15
N GLY A 61 17.35 -9.43 -7.42
CA GLY A 61 17.45 -8.80 -8.73
C GLY A 61 16.20 -8.82 -9.63
N ALA A 62 15.03 -9.25 -9.13
CA ALA A 62 13.91 -9.62 -9.99
C ALA A 62 13.08 -8.43 -10.51
N VAL A 63 13.21 -7.25 -9.91
CA VAL A 63 12.52 -6.02 -10.33
C VAL A 63 13.45 -5.11 -11.14
N GLY A 64 14.11 -5.68 -12.16
CA GLY A 64 14.69 -4.87 -13.21
C GLY A 64 13.58 -4.12 -13.95
N ALA A 65 13.29 -2.89 -13.50
CA ALA A 65 12.40 -1.98 -14.23
C ALA A 65 13.01 -1.78 -15.61
N THR A 66 12.48 -2.45 -16.63
CA THR A 66 12.79 -2.10 -18.02
C THR A 66 12.24 -0.68 -18.20
N PRO A 67 13.10 0.34 -18.37
CA PRO A 67 12.61 1.70 -18.53
C PRO A 67 11.73 1.73 -19.80
N PRO A 68 10.60 2.46 -19.80
CA PRO A 68 9.75 2.56 -20.98
C PRO A 68 10.61 3.13 -22.12
N GLY A 69 10.85 2.30 -23.13
CA GLY A 69 11.58 2.70 -24.33
C GLY A 69 10.84 3.86 -24.98
N HIS A 70 11.55 4.97 -25.16
CA HIS A 70 11.02 6.13 -25.85
C HIS A 70 11.52 6.10 -27.30
N GLU A 71 10.83 5.36 -28.17
CA GLU A 71 10.90 5.49 -29.64
C GLU A 71 9.54 5.24 -30.27
#